data_AF-A0A7S0ISF8-F1
#
_entry.id   AF-A0A7S0ISF8-F1
#
_cell.length_a   1.000
_cell.length_b   1.000
_cell.length_c   1.000
_cell.angle_alpha   90.00
_cell.angle_beta   90.00
_cell.angle_gamma   90.00
#
_symmetry.space_group_name_H-M   'P 1'
#
loop_
_entity.id
_entity.type
_entity.pdbx_description
1 polymer ?
#
loop_
_entity_poly.entity_id
_entity_poly.type
_entity_poly.pdbx_seq_one_letter_code
_entity_poly.pdbx_strand_id
1 'polypeptide(L)'
;RDNSGRRVGFRELLCQPLSTLLHVAGIRHIDFFSLDVEGAELVVLQTLDFSVVSIGVILVELDGKNAEKDAAVRELLATQGYCLDGLTGAYCRAEAWRNLHLLPRTFDGGGGGGGGGFYCTAAQEDGSLPPL
;
A
#
# COMPACT_ATOMS: atom_id res chain seq x y z
N ARG A 1 3.21 -46.00 -11.18
CA ARG A 1 3.02 -44.54 -11.10
C ARG A 1 4.22 -44.02 -10.34
N ASP A 2 5.26 -43.58 -11.05
CA ASP A 2 6.50 -43.14 -10.42
C ASP A 2 6.29 -41.79 -9.73
N ASN A 3 6.87 -41.65 -8.55
CA ASN A 3 6.97 -40.41 -7.80
C ASN A 3 8.47 -40.05 -7.76
N SER A 4 9.09 -39.88 -8.94
CA SER A 4 10.49 -39.48 -9.05
C SER A 4 10.67 -38.10 -8.41
N GLY A 5 11.27 -38.10 -7.22
CA GLY A 5 11.36 -36.97 -6.30
C GLY A 5 11.89 -35.70 -6.96
N ARG A 6 10.99 -34.71 -7.10
CA ARG A 6 11.33 -33.36 -7.53
C ARG A 6 12.26 -32.75 -6.47
N ARG A 7 13.55 -32.60 -6.80
CA ARG A 7 14.51 -31.88 -5.95
C ARG A 7 14.14 -30.38 -5.96
N VAL A 8 13.59 -29.90 -4.84
CA VAL A 8 13.38 -28.46 -4.62
C VAL A 8 14.74 -27.86 -4.23
N GLY A 9 15.33 -27.06 -5.12
CA GLY A 9 16.56 -26.34 -4.83
C GLY A 9 16.24 -25.05 -4.07
N PHE A 10 16.71 -24.93 -2.83
CA PHE A 10 16.66 -23.67 -2.10
C PHE A 10 17.81 -22.77 -2.57
N ARG A 11 17.53 -21.49 -2.80
CA ARG A 11 18.54 -20.46 -3.05
C ARG A 11 18.44 -19.41 -1.96
N GLU A 12 19.57 -19.10 -1.36
CA GLU A 12 19.69 -17.95 -0.47
C GLU A 12 19.91 -16.69 -1.30
N LEU A 13 19.16 -15.64 -1.00
CA LEU A 13 19.28 -14.33 -1.63
C LEU A 13 19.59 -13.30 -0.54
N LEU A 14 20.47 -12.37 -0.86
CA LEU A 14 20.70 -11.21 -0.01
C LEU A 14 19.55 -10.21 -0.21
N CYS A 15 18.85 -9.90 0.87
CA CYS A 15 17.79 -8.90 0.89
C CYS A 15 18.22 -7.71 1.74
N GLN A 16 17.73 -6.52 1.40
CA GLN A 16 17.91 -5.30 2.17
C GLN A 16 16.58 -4.57 2.31
N PRO A 17 16.34 -3.84 3.42
CA PRO A 17 15.19 -2.97 3.56
C PRO A 17 15.14 -1.92 2.44
N LEU A 18 13.94 -1.60 1.98
CA LEU A 18 13.75 -0.58 0.94
C LEU A 18 14.26 0.79 1.40
N SER A 19 14.07 1.15 2.67
CA SER A 19 14.59 2.40 3.24
C SER A 19 16.11 2.54 3.15
N THR A 20 16.86 1.46 3.37
CA THR A 20 18.32 1.46 3.18
C THR A 20 18.69 1.79 1.74
N LEU A 21 18.00 1.17 0.78
CA LEU A 21 18.25 1.40 -0.64
C LEU A 21 17.92 2.83 -1.06
N LEU A 22 16.78 3.36 -0.60
CA LEU A 22 16.38 4.75 -0.86
C LEU A 22 17.36 5.76 -0.25
N HIS A 23 17.82 5.48 0.98
CA HIS A 23 18.81 6.32 1.67
C HIS A 23 20.13 6.37 0.90
N VAL A 24 20.68 5.21 0.52
CA VAL A 24 21.93 5.12 -0.26
C VAL A 24 21.80 5.79 -1.62
N ALA A 25 20.63 5.68 -2.26
CA ALA A 25 20.34 6.36 -3.52
C ALA A 25 20.08 7.87 -3.38
N GLY A 26 19.97 8.41 -2.16
CA GLY A 26 19.64 9.81 -1.91
C GLY A 26 18.21 10.19 -2.32
N ILE A 27 17.31 9.21 -2.45
CA ILE A 27 15.92 9.42 -2.86
C ILE A 27 15.10 9.86 -1.66
N ARG A 28 14.44 11.03 -1.77
CA ARG A 28 13.60 11.63 -0.73
C ARG A 28 12.15 11.83 -1.16
N HIS A 29 11.86 11.65 -2.44
CA HIS A 29 10.55 11.78 -3.02
C HIS A 29 10.31 10.72 -4.09
N ILE A 30 9.11 10.14 -4.11
CA ILE A 30 8.64 9.18 -5.10
C ILE A 30 7.25 9.63 -5.56
N ASP A 31 7.08 9.93 -6.84
CA ASP A 31 5.76 10.33 -7.36
C ASP A 31 4.74 9.17 -7.29
N PHE A 32 5.18 7.98 -7.69
CA PHE A 32 4.36 6.77 -7.76
C PHE A 32 5.14 5.54 -7.32
N PHE A 33 4.57 4.76 -6.39
CA PHE A 33 5.16 3.54 -5.87
C PHE A 33 4.20 2.36 -6.04
N SER A 34 4.54 1.42 -6.92
CA SER A 34 3.81 0.17 -7.09
C SER A 34 4.46 -0.93 -6.24
N LEU A 35 3.70 -1.51 -5.33
CA LEU A 35 4.14 -2.52 -4.37
C LEU A 35 3.38 -3.82 -4.58
N ASP A 36 4.11 -4.83 -5.06
CA ASP A 36 3.65 -6.19 -5.31
C ASP A 36 4.83 -7.12 -4.97
N VAL A 37 4.75 -7.81 -3.83
CA VAL A 37 5.83 -8.65 -3.29
C VAL A 37 5.31 -10.01 -2.81
N GLU A 38 4.20 -10.46 -3.39
CA GLU A 38 3.60 -11.78 -3.19
C GLU A 38 3.38 -12.13 -1.70
N GLY A 39 2.89 -11.16 -0.91
CA GLY A 39 2.43 -11.35 0.47
C GLY A 39 3.25 -10.66 1.56
N ALA A 40 4.34 -9.97 1.22
CA ALA A 40 5.20 -9.26 2.17
C ALA A 40 4.98 -7.72 2.19
N GLU A 41 3.85 -7.24 1.67
CA GLU A 41 3.59 -5.80 1.44
C GLU A 41 3.70 -4.99 2.72
N LEU A 42 3.09 -5.48 3.80
CA LEU A 42 3.13 -4.84 5.12
C LEU A 42 4.58 -4.69 5.63
N VAL A 43 5.40 -5.72 5.48
CA VAL A 43 6.80 -5.71 5.93
C VAL A 43 7.59 -4.65 5.17
N VAL A 44 7.40 -4.57 3.85
CA VAL A 44 8.06 -3.55 3.03
C VAL A 44 7.64 -2.15 3.47
N LEU A 45 6.35 -1.89 3.65
CA LEU A 45 5.84 -0.59 4.09
C LEU A 45 6.34 -0.20 5.49
N GLN A 46 6.45 -1.15 6.42
CA GLN A 46 7.00 -0.92 7.75
C GLN A 46 8.48 -0.54 7.75
N THR A 47 9.22 -0.86 6.68
CA THR A 47 10.62 -0.43 6.56
C THR A 47 10.75 1.04 6.16
N LEU A 48 9.70 1.66 5.60
CA LEU A 48 9.74 3.04 5.13
C LEU A 48 9.63 4.02 6.29
N ASP A 49 10.51 5.03 6.26
CA ASP A 49 10.37 6.21 7.09
C ASP A 49 9.65 7.31 6.29
N PHE A 50 8.34 7.42 6.49
CA PHE A 50 7.48 8.39 5.83
C PHE A 50 7.77 9.84 6.23
N SER A 51 8.57 10.08 7.28
CA SER A 51 9.08 11.42 7.62
C SER A 51 10.31 11.82 6.78
N VAL A 52 11.02 10.83 6.23
CA VAL A 52 12.24 11.02 5.44
C VAL A 52 11.98 10.95 3.94
N VAL A 53 11.12 10.02 3.51
CA VAL A 53 10.74 9.82 2.11
C VAL A 53 9.25 10.12 1.93
N SER A 54 8.96 11.06 1.05
CA SER A 54 7.59 11.41 0.67
C SER A 54 7.16 10.61 -0.55
N ILE A 55 5.96 10.05 -0.53
CA ILE A 55 5.40 9.30 -1.65
C ILE A 55 4.06 9.91 -2.04
N GLY A 56 3.86 10.21 -3.33
CA GLY A 56 2.63 10.81 -3.83
C GLY A 56 1.48 9.82 -3.86
N VAL A 57 1.64 8.73 -4.62
CA VAL A 57 0.66 7.64 -4.74
C VAL A 57 1.34 6.30 -4.50
N ILE A 58 0.70 5.46 -3.67
CA ILE A 58 1.10 4.07 -3.42
C ILE A 58 0.02 3.17 -4.00
N LEU A 59 0.41 2.25 -4.88
CA LEU A 59 -0.43 1.17 -5.36
C LEU A 59 0.02 -0.11 -4.67
N VAL A 60 -0.83 -0.74 -3.85
CA VAL A 60 -0.45 -1.92 -3.06
C VAL A 60 -1.36 -3.11 -3.37
N GLU A 61 -0.78 -4.28 -3.60
CA GLU A 61 -1.54 -5.52 -3.79
C GLU A 61 -2.19 -5.99 -2.49
N LEU A 62 -3.53 -5.99 -2.45
CA LEU A 62 -4.36 -6.54 -1.38
C LEU A 62 -5.31 -7.57 -2.00
N ASP A 63 -4.79 -8.78 -2.21
CA ASP A 63 -5.49 -9.84 -2.93
C ASP A 63 -6.65 -10.51 -2.15
N GLY A 64 -6.80 -10.17 -0.87
CA GLY A 64 -7.81 -10.74 0.02
C GLY A 64 -7.48 -12.15 0.51
N LYS A 65 -6.28 -12.70 0.21
CA LYS A 65 -5.86 -14.01 0.74
C LYS A 65 -5.55 -13.93 2.24
N ASN A 66 -5.18 -12.75 2.75
CA ASN A 66 -4.93 -12.51 4.16
C ASN A 66 -5.58 -11.19 4.62
N ALA A 67 -6.80 -11.29 5.15
CA ALA A 67 -7.59 -10.13 5.57
C ALA A 67 -6.93 -9.33 6.70
N GLU A 68 -6.19 -9.98 7.61
CA GLU A 68 -5.49 -9.31 8.71
C GLU A 68 -4.32 -8.47 8.18
N LYS A 69 -3.53 -9.03 7.26
CA LYS A 69 -2.45 -8.30 6.56
C LYS A 69 -3.01 -7.10 5.82
N ASP A 70 -4.08 -7.31 5.04
CA ASP A 70 -4.69 -6.26 4.25
C ASP A 70 -5.21 -5.13 5.16
N ALA A 71 -5.90 -5.47 6.26
CA ALA A 71 -6.35 -4.48 7.24
C ALA A 71 -5.18 -3.69 7.85
N ALA A 72 -4.09 -4.36 8.24
CA ALA A 72 -2.90 -3.70 8.79
C ALA A 72 -2.21 -2.77 7.77
N VAL A 73 -2.20 -3.12 6.48
CA VAL A 73 -1.71 -2.23 5.42
C VAL A 73 -2.58 -0.97 5.31
N ARG A 74 -3.91 -1.13 5.30
CA ARG A 74 -4.83 0.02 5.23
C ARG A 74 -4.68 0.92 6.45
N GLU A 75 -4.59 0.36 7.64
CA GLU A 75 -4.37 1.11 8.88
C GLU A 75 -3.05 1.87 8.84
N LEU A 76 -1.95 1.21 8.47
CA LEU A 76 -0.64 1.85 8.35
C LEU A 76 -0.70 3.05 7.40
N LEU A 77 -1.22 2.88 6.19
CA LEU A 77 -1.31 3.96 5.20
C LEU A 77 -2.21 5.11 5.68
N ALA A 78 -3.34 4.80 6.31
CA ALA A 78 -4.23 5.81 6.91
C ALA A 78 -3.53 6.61 8.02
N THR A 79 -2.77 5.95 8.91
CA THR A 79 -2.02 6.64 9.98
C THR A 79 -0.93 7.56 9.44
N GLN A 80 -0.39 7.28 8.24
CA GLN A 80 0.59 8.12 7.57
C GLN A 80 -0.03 9.24 6.71
N GLY A 81 -1.36 9.41 6.77
CA GLY A 81 -2.07 10.48 6.07
C GLY A 81 -2.38 10.18 4.60
N TYR A 82 -2.40 8.91 4.21
CA TYR A 82 -2.89 8.49 2.90
C TYR A 82 -4.38 8.18 2.95
N CYS A 83 -5.08 8.46 1.85
CA CYS A 83 -6.46 8.03 1.66
C CYS A 83 -6.59 7.09 0.47
N LEU A 84 -7.56 6.19 0.52
CA LEU A 84 -7.91 5.40 -0.65
C LEU A 84 -8.46 6.32 -1.75
N ASP A 85 -7.87 6.20 -2.92
CA ASP A 85 -8.26 6.91 -4.14
C ASP A 85 -8.94 6.01 -5.17
N GLY A 86 -8.71 4.69 -5.13
CA GLY A 86 -9.36 3.75 -6.04
C GLY A 86 -8.88 2.31 -5.90
N LEU A 87 -9.56 1.42 -6.61
CA LEU A 87 -9.22 0.00 -6.73
C LEU A 87 -8.84 -0.30 -8.18
N THR A 88 -7.84 -1.14 -8.40
CA THR A 88 -7.55 -1.67 -9.74
C THR A 88 -8.57 -2.74 -10.14
N GLY A 89 -8.78 -2.90 -11.45
CA GLY A 89 -9.81 -3.78 -11.99
C GLY A 89 -9.63 -5.28 -11.66
N ALA A 90 -10.59 -6.10 -12.06
CA ALA A 90 -10.77 -7.50 -11.61
C ALA A 90 -9.53 -8.44 -11.68
N TYR A 91 -8.50 -8.10 -12.45
CA TYR A 91 -7.30 -8.92 -12.63
C TYR A 91 -6.17 -8.61 -11.65
N CYS A 92 -6.07 -7.37 -11.18
CA CYS A 92 -5.10 -6.96 -10.19
C CYS A 92 -5.89 -6.42 -9.00
N ARG A 93 -5.83 -7.10 -7.87
CA ARG A 93 -6.52 -6.64 -6.65
C ARG A 93 -5.58 -5.73 -5.88
N ALA A 94 -5.33 -4.55 -6.42
CA ALA A 94 -4.53 -3.54 -5.78
C ALA A 94 -5.38 -2.32 -5.42
N GLU A 95 -4.95 -1.65 -4.37
CA GLU A 95 -5.56 -0.42 -3.87
C GLU A 95 -4.62 0.74 -4.12
N ALA A 96 -5.16 1.84 -4.65
CA ALA A 96 -4.44 3.09 -4.86
C ALA A 96 -4.67 4.02 -3.66
N TRP A 97 -3.57 4.45 -3.05
CA TRP A 97 -3.52 5.28 -1.85
C TRP A 97 -2.80 6.58 -2.16
N ARG A 98 -3.43 7.71 -1.88
CA ARG A 98 -2.93 9.05 -2.20
C ARG A 98 -2.53 9.80 -0.94
N ASN A 99 -1.36 10.43 -0.95
CA ASN A 99 -0.92 11.34 0.10
C ASN A 99 -1.61 12.70 -0.04
N LEU A 100 -2.49 13.03 0.89
CA LEU A 100 -3.25 14.29 0.83
C LEU A 100 -2.41 15.54 1.07
N HIS A 101 -1.27 15.42 1.76
CA HIS A 101 -0.39 16.56 2.01
C HIS A 101 0.33 17.01 0.73
N LEU A 102 0.58 16.09 -0.20
CA LEU A 102 1.29 16.35 -1.45
C LEU A 102 0.31 16.57 -2.61
N LEU A 103 -0.81 15.83 -2.62
CA LEU A 103 -1.79 15.83 -3.68
C LEU A 103 -3.19 16.08 -3.09
N PRO A 104 -3.48 17.29 -2.60
CA PRO A 104 -4.82 17.62 -2.12
C PRO A 104 -5.83 17.40 -3.24
N ARG A 105 -7.03 16.92 -2.88
CA ARG A 105 -8.12 16.87 -3.85
C ARG A 105 -8.44 18.30 -4.26
N THR A 106 -8.17 18.65 -5.51
CA THR A 106 -8.69 19.88 -6.08
C THR A 106 -10.19 19.75 -6.05
N PHE A 107 -10.85 20.62 -5.29
CA PHE A 107 -12.30 20.71 -5.25
C PHE A 107 -12.72 21.30 -6.60
N ASP A 108 -12.85 20.45 -7.63
CA ASP A 108 -13.48 20.85 -8.87
C ASP A 108 -14.98 21.00 -8.57
N GLY A 109 -15.35 22.23 -8.24
CA GLY A 109 -16.75 22.62 -8.10
C GLY A 109 -17.46 22.37 -9.42
N GLY A 110 -18.18 21.25 -9.52
CA GLY A 110 -19.13 21.03 -10.61
C GLY A 110 -19.38 19.56 -10.94
N GLY A 111 -20.55 19.06 -10.57
CA GLY A 111 -21.17 17.91 -11.23
C GLY A 111 -21.50 16.77 -10.28
N GLY A 112 -22.79 16.60 -10.00
CA GLY A 112 -23.28 15.56 -9.10
C GLY A 112 -23.27 14.16 -9.71
N GLY A 113 -23.38 13.17 -8.82
CA GLY A 113 -23.94 11.87 -9.12
C GLY A 113 -22.97 10.70 -9.00
N GLY A 114 -23.16 9.88 -7.96
CA GLY A 114 -22.66 8.51 -7.91
C GLY A 114 -21.91 8.18 -6.63
N GLY A 115 -22.62 7.56 -5.68
CA GLY A 115 -22.06 7.10 -4.42
C GLY A 115 -21.00 6.01 -4.62
N GLY A 116 -19.81 6.31 -4.12
CA GLY A 116 -18.75 5.36 -3.81
C GLY A 116 -17.91 6.06 -2.76
N GLY A 117 -18.16 5.77 -1.48
CA GLY A 117 -17.46 6.42 -0.38
C GLY A 117 -15.98 6.06 -0.42
N PHE A 118 -15.16 6.94 -1.01
CA PHE A 118 -13.71 6.88 -0.87
C PHE A 118 -13.38 7.32 0.55
N TYR A 119 -12.97 6.37 1.38
CA TYR A 119 -12.76 6.55 2.81
C TYR A 119 -11.48 7.37 3.05
N CYS A 120 -11.69 8.63 3.44
CA CYS A 120 -10.74 9.37 4.25
C CYS A 120 -11.31 9.42 5.67
N THR A 121 -11.13 8.37 6.46
CA THR A 121 -11.10 8.55 7.91
C THR A 121 -9.67 8.93 8.24
N ALA A 122 -9.39 10.23 8.25
CA ALA A 122 -8.34 10.74 9.11
C ALA A 122 -8.52 10.05 10.46
N ALA A 123 -7.46 9.47 11.02
CA ALA A 123 -7.47 8.78 12.30
C ALA A 123 -8.33 9.57 13.30
N GLN A 124 -9.57 9.12 13.45
CA GLN A 124 -10.52 9.74 14.35
C GLN A 124 -10.17 9.14 15.70
N GLU A 125 -10.00 9.99 16.69
CA GLU A 125 -9.53 9.64 18.04
C GLU A 125 -10.52 8.73 18.82
N ASP A 126 -11.47 8.07 18.14
CA ASP A 126 -12.59 7.35 18.73
C ASP A 126 -12.66 5.86 18.33
N GLY A 127 -11.53 5.20 18.06
CA GLY A 127 -11.36 3.75 18.27
C GLY A 127 -12.42 2.79 17.70
N SER A 128 -13.18 3.20 16.68
CA SER A 128 -14.23 2.39 16.07
C SER A 128 -13.93 2.18 14.59
N LEU A 129 -13.49 0.96 14.26
CA LEU A 129 -13.33 0.51 12.88
C LEU A 129 -14.73 0.37 12.23
N PRO A 130 -14.93 0.87 11.00
CA PRO A 130 -16.18 0.64 10.27
C PRO A 130 -16.27 -0.83 9.79
N PRO A 131 -17.49 -1.34 9.56
CA PRO A 131 -17.72 -2.74 9.24
C PRO A 131 -17.25 -3.11 7.83
N LEU A 132 -16.83 -4.38 7.71
CA LEU A 132 -16.34 -5.10 6.53
C LEU A 132 -17.28 -5.03 5.32
#